data_AF-A0A534X0C8-F1
#
_entry.id   AF-A0A534X0C8-F1
#
_cell.length_a   1.000
_cell.length_b   1.000
_cell.length_c   1.000
_cell.angle_alpha   90.00
_cell.angle_beta   90.00
_cell.angle_gamma   90.00
#
_symmetry.space_group_name_H-M   'P 1'
#
loop_
_entity.id
_entity.type
_entity.pdbx_description
1 polymer ?
#
loop_
_entity_poly.entity_id
_entity_poly.type
_entity_poly.pdbx_seq_one_letter_code
_entity_poly.pdbx_strand_id
1 'polypeptide(L)'
;MKLYVICHMCTTIDGRVLGDRWPPLPGGRDSGELFESTADSFGIGAWLVGTTTMREFAGRNFGLKKARRRVERTDHVADQR
;
A
#
# COMPACT_ATOMS: atom_id res chain seq x y z
N MET A 1 15.25 12.33 -15.24
CA MET A 1 13.97 12.65 -14.59
C MET A 1 14.02 12.13 -13.16
N LYS A 2 13.49 12.88 -12.17
CA LYS A 2 13.39 12.42 -10.77
C LYS A 2 11.91 12.34 -10.42
N LEU A 3 11.48 11.21 -9.86
CA LEU A 3 10.10 11.01 -9.41
C LEU A 3 9.79 11.97 -8.25
N TYR A 4 8.61 12.56 -8.26
CA TYR A 4 8.08 13.30 -7.10
C TYR A 4 7.38 12.29 -6.19
N VAL A 5 7.86 12.19 -4.95
CA VAL A 5 7.38 11.18 -3.99
C VAL A 5 6.73 11.89 -2.82
N ILE A 6 5.48 11.54 -2.53
CA ILE A 6 4.72 12.01 -1.37
C ILE A 6 4.70 10.88 -0.35
N CYS A 7 5.11 11.18 0.89
CA CYS A 7 4.89 10.27 2.02
C CYS A 7 3.54 10.61 2.65
N HIS A 8 2.52 9.81 2.33
CA HIS A 8 1.18 9.93 2.90
C HIS A 8 0.96 8.86 3.97
N MET A 9 0.58 9.28 5.17
CA MET A 9 0.27 8.40 6.29
C MET A 9 -0.89 8.98 7.08
N CYS A 10 -1.74 8.11 7.64
CA CYS A 10 -2.73 8.48 8.64
C CYS A 10 -2.35 7.84 9.98
N THR A 11 -2.46 8.60 11.07
CA THR A 11 -2.16 8.13 12.42
C THR A 11 -3.15 8.68 13.43
N THR A 12 -3.27 7.99 14.56
CA THR A 12 -3.79 8.61 15.79
C THR A 12 -2.84 9.70 16.30
N ILE A 13 -3.30 10.49 17.27
CA ILE A 13 -2.50 11.57 17.90
C ILE A 13 -1.23 11.01 18.57
N ASP A 14 -1.28 9.79 19.10
CA ASP A 14 -0.13 9.08 19.68
C ASP A 14 0.73 8.35 18.64
N GLY A 15 0.48 8.56 17.34
CA GLY A 15 1.34 8.08 16.25
C GLY A 15 1.13 6.63 15.82
N ARG A 16 -0.01 6.01 16.16
CA ARG A 16 -0.29 4.62 15.73
C ARG A 16 -0.84 4.60 14.31
N VAL A 17 -0.23 3.80 13.45
CA VAL A 17 -0.58 3.66 12.01
C VAL A 17 -1.55 2.51 11.70
N LEU A 18 -1.74 1.57 12.64
CA LEU A 18 -2.60 0.40 12.41
C LEU A 18 -4.07 0.79 12.66
N GLY A 19 -4.80 1.02 11.57
CA GLY A 19 -6.20 1.47 11.57
C GLY A 19 -7.16 0.63 12.41
N ASP A 20 -7.03 -0.69 12.36
CA ASP A 20 -7.84 -1.64 13.16
C ASP A 20 -7.69 -1.46 14.68
N ARG A 21 -6.66 -0.75 15.14
CA ARG A 21 -6.41 -0.47 16.55
C ARG A 21 -6.86 0.92 16.96
N TRP A 22 -7.45 1.69 16.06
CA TRP A 22 -7.94 3.03 16.36
C TRP A 22 -9.29 2.97 17.06
N PRO A 23 -9.63 3.96 17.89
CA PRO A 23 -11.00 4.17 18.32
C PRO A 23 -11.92 4.38 17.11
N PRO A 24 -13.24 4.10 17.23
CA PRO A 24 -14.19 4.34 16.16
C PRO A 24 -14.09 5.77 15.62
N LEU A 25 -13.97 5.89 14.29
CA LEU A 25 -13.91 7.20 13.66
C LEU A 25 -15.29 7.87 13.67
N PRO A 26 -15.35 9.21 13.73
CA PRO A 26 -16.60 9.95 13.62
C PRO A 26 -17.40 9.54 12.37
N GLY A 27 -18.71 9.34 12.54
CA GLY A 27 -19.58 8.94 11.44
C GLY A 27 -19.46 7.46 11.02
N GLY A 28 -18.73 6.63 11.78
CA GLY A 28 -18.58 5.21 11.48
C GLY A 28 -17.68 4.92 10.27
N ARG A 29 -16.84 5.89 9.88
CA ARG A 29 -15.90 5.74 8.77
C ARG A 29 -14.85 4.69 9.08
N ASP A 30 -14.40 4.00 8.04
CA ASP A 30 -13.26 3.11 8.14
C ASP A 30 -11.94 3.87 7.98
N SER A 31 -10.89 3.40 8.63
CA SER A 31 -9.54 3.98 8.52
C SER A 31 -8.98 3.94 7.10
N GLY A 32 -9.30 2.91 6.32
CA GLY A 32 -8.95 2.80 4.91
C GLY A 32 -9.65 3.84 4.06
N GLU A 33 -10.95 4.09 4.29
CA GLU A 33 -11.70 5.11 3.57
C GLU A 33 -11.10 6.52 3.76
N LEU A 34 -10.66 6.84 4.98
CA LEU A 34 -9.97 8.10 5.27
C LEU A 34 -8.63 8.21 4.54
N PHE A 35 -7.85 7.12 4.53
CA PHE A 35 -6.56 7.07 3.86
C PHE A 35 -6.70 7.25 2.34
N GLU A 36 -7.60 6.50 1.70
CA GLU A 36 -7.83 6.50 0.25
C GLU A 36 -8.37 7.85 -0.23
N SER A 37 -9.40 8.40 0.45
CA SER A 37 -9.97 9.71 0.07
C SER A 37 -8.95 10.86 0.12
N THR A 38 -7.97 10.78 1.02
CA THR A 38 -6.87 11.74 1.09
C THR A 38 -5.86 11.49 -0.03
N ALA A 39 -5.54 10.23 -0.33
CA ALA A 39 -4.61 9.87 -1.39
C ALA A 39 -5.11 10.27 -2.78
N ASP A 40 -6.41 10.09 -3.05
CA ASP A 40 -7.06 10.50 -4.28
C ASP A 40 -6.90 12.00 -4.57
N SER A 41 -6.82 12.83 -3.52
CA SER A 41 -6.63 14.28 -3.66
C SER A 41 -5.26 14.67 -4.22
N PHE A 42 -4.28 13.77 -4.20
CA PHE A 42 -2.92 14.04 -4.69
C PHE A 42 -2.73 13.74 -6.19
N GLY A 43 -3.69 13.07 -6.84
CA GLY A 43 -3.57 12.68 -8.25
C GLY A 43 -2.40 11.73 -8.53
N ILE A 44 -2.11 10.80 -7.60
CA ILE A 44 -0.98 9.86 -7.72
C ILE A 44 -1.28 8.75 -8.74
N GLY A 45 -0.27 8.42 -9.55
CA GLY A 45 -0.36 7.33 -10.53
C GLY A 45 0.26 6.00 -10.07
N ALA A 46 0.90 5.98 -8.91
CA ALA A 46 1.59 4.80 -8.38
C ALA A 46 1.71 4.84 -6.86
N TRP A 47 1.80 3.66 -6.26
CA TRP A 47 1.96 3.45 -4.82
C TRP A 47 3.31 2.84 -4.48
N LEU A 48 3.85 3.25 -3.33
CA LEU A 48 5.00 2.60 -2.71
C LEU A 48 4.57 2.11 -1.34
N VAL A 49 4.62 0.80 -1.12
CA VAL A 49 4.15 0.16 0.11
C VAL A 49 5.14 -0.89 0.58
N GLY A 50 5.30 -1.00 1.90
CA GLY A 50 6.12 -2.05 2.50
C GLY A 50 5.51 -3.44 2.30
N THR A 51 6.35 -4.46 2.15
CA THR A 51 5.88 -5.84 1.92
C THR A 51 5.04 -6.40 3.08
N THR A 52 5.30 -5.95 4.31
CA THR A 52 4.49 -6.31 5.49
C THR A 52 3.05 -5.83 5.33
N THR A 53 2.85 -4.56 4.98
CA THR A 53 1.52 -3.99 4.74
C THR A 53 0.85 -4.62 3.53
N MET A 54 1.58 -4.79 2.42
CA MET A 54 1.02 -5.38 1.20
C MET A 54 0.51 -6.82 1.40
N ARG A 55 1.02 -7.52 2.42
CA ARG A 55 0.55 -8.88 2.76
C ARG A 55 -0.92 -8.91 3.19
N GLU A 56 -1.45 -7.82 3.75
CA GLU A 56 -2.87 -7.72 4.14
C GLU A 56 -3.80 -7.68 2.92
N PHE A 57 -3.31 -7.11 1.82
CA PHE A 57 -4.01 -7.06 0.52
C PHE A 57 -3.67 -8.24 -0.39
N ALA A 58 -2.57 -8.94 -0.10
CA ALA A 58 -2.20 -10.15 -0.81
C ALA A 58 -3.17 -11.28 -0.46
N GLY A 59 -3.50 -12.10 -1.45
CA GLY A 59 -4.27 -13.32 -1.21
C GLY A 59 -3.53 -14.31 -0.30
N ARG A 60 -4.11 -15.50 -0.15
CA ARG A 60 -3.54 -16.57 0.68
C ARG A 60 -2.06 -16.81 0.34
N ASN A 61 -1.20 -16.90 1.35
CA ASN A 61 0.17 -17.35 1.16
C ASN A 61 0.17 -18.80 0.67
N PHE A 62 0.81 -19.05 -0.47
CA PHE A 62 1.07 -20.39 -0.98
C PHE A 62 2.57 -20.56 -1.24
N GLY A 63 3.06 -21.77 -0.98
CA GLY A 63 4.45 -22.12 -1.27
C GLY A 63 4.69 -22.06 -2.78
N LEU A 64 5.50 -21.10 -3.22
CA LEU A 64 5.97 -21.07 -4.59
C LEU A 64 6.95 -22.23 -4.81
N LYS A 65 6.82 -22.93 -5.93
CA LYS A 65 7.82 -23.92 -6.35
C LYS A 65 9.16 -23.20 -6.52
N LYS A 66 10.25 -23.86 -6.12
CA LYS A 66 11.60 -23.35 -6.35
C LYS A 66 11.78 -23.04 -7.83
N ALA A 67 12.26 -21.84 -8.14
CA ALA A 67 12.49 -21.43 -9.51
C ALA A 67 13.49 -22.40 -10.17
N ARG A 68 13.14 -22.90 -11.36
CA ARG A 68 14.01 -23.79 -12.16
C ARG A 68 15.22 -23.07 -12.74
N ARG A 69 15.16 -21.74 -12.82
CA ARG A 69 16.20 -20.85 -13.31
C ARG A 69 16.27 -19.61 -12.43
N ARG A 70 17.40 -18.90 -12.51
CA ARG A 70 17.53 -17.56 -11.92
C ARG A 70 16.45 -16.64 -12.50
N VAL A 71 15.71 -15.97 -11.62
CA VAL A 71 14.77 -14.93 -12.02
C VAL A 71 15.59 -13.65 -12.17
N GLU A 72 15.53 -13.06 -13.36
CA GLU A 72 16.21 -11.79 -13.62
C GLU A 72 15.54 -10.69 -12.80
N ARG A 73 16.36 -9.89 -12.11
CA ARG A 73 15.89 -8.81 -11.22
C ARG A 73 15.85 -7.51 -12.01
N THR A 74 15.03 -7.49 -13.04
CA THR A 74 14.85 -6.36 -13.95
C THR A 74 13.49 -5.74 -13.73
N ASP A 75 13.34 -4.48 -14.14
CA ASP A 75 12.05 -3.82 -14.10
C ASP A 75 11.05 -4.53 -15.01
N HIS A 76 9.88 -4.85 -14.46
CA HIS A 76 8.77 -5.44 -15.20
C HIS A 76 7.75 -4.35 -15.48
N VAL A 77 7.78 -3.82 -16.70
CA VAL A 77 6.85 -2.78 -17.17
C VAL A 77 5.72 -3.48 -17.93
N ALA A 78 4.48 -3.29 -17.49
CA ALA A 78 3.31 -3.78 -18.23
C ALA A 78 3.06 -2.93 -19.48
N ASP A 79 2.52 -3.54 -20.54
CA ASP A 79 2.12 -2.80 -21.73
C ASP A 79 1.08 -1.74 -21.39
N GLN A 80 1.27 -0.52 -21.89
CA GLN A 80 0.25 0.53 -21.81
C GLN A 80 -0.92 0.11 -22.71
N ARG A 81 -2.07 -0.18 -22.10
CA ARG A 81 -3.35 -0.35 -22.82
C ARG A 81 -3.93 1.00 -23.20
#